data_AF-A0A7S3WRE7-F1
#
_entry.id   AF-A0A7S3WRE7-F1
#
_cell.length_a   1.000
_cell.length_b   1.000
_cell.length_c   1.000
_cell.angle_alpha   90.00
_cell.angle_beta   90.00
_cell.angle_gamma   90.00
#
_symmetry.space_group_name_H-M   'P 1'
#
loop_
_entity.id
_entity.type
_entity.pdbx_description
1 polymer ?
#
loop_
_entity_poly.entity_id
_entity_poly.type
_entity_poly.pdbx_seq_one_letter_code
_entity_poly.pdbx_strand_id
1 'polypeptide(L)'
;LRLMAGCERRVAELSDALTPSNLTQLQQWLLWWEEEQGASSALAQPLRARCAAAMQGADVREGHHLSRLQASVGRALEGLGVPHASESTLASGYSLDFVLGAGGPAAVSSAAVSSAAESSAAESSAAESS
;
A
#
# COMPACT_ATOMS: atom_id res chain seq x y z
N LEU A 1 12.49 10.55 -16.79
CA LEU A 1 12.67 11.85 -16.12
C LEU A 1 11.73 12.97 -16.63
N ARG A 2 11.54 13.22 -17.94
CA ARG A 2 10.61 14.28 -18.40
C ARG A 2 9.13 14.04 -18.05
N LEU A 3 8.69 12.78 -18.00
CA LEU A 3 7.34 12.40 -17.59
C LEU A 3 7.05 12.82 -16.12
N MET A 4 8.06 12.71 -15.25
CA MET A 4 7.97 13.06 -13.82
C MET A 4 7.64 14.54 -13.61
N ALA A 5 8.42 15.43 -14.21
CA ALA A 5 8.22 16.86 -14.09
C ALA A 5 6.85 17.31 -14.67
N GLY A 6 6.36 16.60 -15.69
CA GLY A 6 5.02 16.82 -16.25
C GLY A 6 3.91 16.38 -15.29
N CYS A 7 4.05 15.20 -14.69
CA CYS A 7 3.11 14.68 -13.68
C CYS A 7 3.12 15.55 -12.42
N GLU A 8 4.28 15.92 -11.87
CA GLU A 8 4.40 16.75 -10.67
C GLU A 8 3.73 18.13 -10.87
N ARG A 9 3.91 18.74 -12.06
CA ARG A 9 3.26 20.00 -12.39
C ARG A 9 1.74 19.85 -12.49
N ARG A 10 1.26 18.80 -13.15
CA ARG A 10 -0.18 18.56 -13.31
C ARG A 10 -0.86 18.23 -11.98
N VAL A 11 -0.18 17.50 -11.12
CA VAL A 11 -0.65 17.19 -9.76
C VAL A 11 -0.67 18.46 -8.90
N ALA A 12 0.32 19.35 -9.03
CA ALA A 12 0.28 20.65 -8.35
C ALA A 12 -0.91 21.51 -8.79
N GLU A 13 -1.20 21.56 -10.10
CA GLU A 13 -2.37 22.27 -10.65
C GLU A 13 -3.71 21.69 -10.17
N LEU A 14 -3.79 20.37 -10.03
CA LEU A 14 -5.01 19.68 -9.60
C LEU A 14 -5.07 19.44 -8.09
N SER A 15 -4.10 19.96 -7.33
CA SER A 15 -3.88 19.56 -5.93
C SER A 15 -5.15 19.69 -5.07
N ASP A 16 -5.94 20.74 -5.24
CA ASP A 16 -7.18 20.96 -4.49
C ASP A 16 -8.36 20.10 -4.93
N ALA A 17 -8.29 19.50 -6.12
CA ALA A 17 -9.29 18.57 -6.63
C ALA A 17 -8.98 17.10 -6.29
N LEU A 18 -7.81 16.80 -5.73
CA LEU A 18 -7.42 15.43 -5.39
C LEU A 18 -8.21 14.92 -4.18
N THR A 19 -8.86 13.76 -4.36
CA THR A 19 -9.52 13.07 -3.27
C THR A 19 -8.50 12.45 -2.30
N PRO A 20 -8.90 12.09 -1.06
CA PRO A 20 -8.02 11.37 -0.14
C PRO A 20 -7.42 10.10 -0.73
N SER A 21 -8.20 9.33 -1.52
CA SER A 21 -7.69 8.13 -2.20
C SER A 21 -6.60 8.45 -3.22
N ASN A 22 -6.76 9.53 -3.99
CA ASN A 22 -5.73 9.97 -4.93
C ASN A 22 -4.45 10.40 -4.21
N LEU A 23 -4.59 11.09 -3.07
CA LEU A 23 -3.46 11.53 -2.24
C LEU A 23 -2.72 10.33 -1.62
N THR A 24 -3.44 9.28 -1.19
CA THR A 24 -2.84 8.03 -0.71
C THR A 24 -2.07 7.31 -1.82
N GLN A 25 -2.68 7.14 -3.01
CA GLN A 25 -2.00 6.52 -4.15
C GLN A 25 -0.76 7.31 -4.58
N LEU A 26 -0.84 8.63 -4.56
CA LEU A 26 0.30 9.50 -4.83
C LEU A 26 1.40 9.33 -3.77
N GLN A 27 1.04 9.22 -2.49
CA GLN A 27 2.01 8.95 -1.42
C GLN A 27 2.71 7.58 -1.62
N GLN A 28 1.96 6.53 -1.97
CA GLN A 28 2.53 5.20 -2.23
C GLN A 28 3.51 5.24 -3.39
N TRP A 29 3.14 5.91 -4.48
CA TRP A 29 4.01 6.08 -5.63
C TRP A 29 5.26 6.91 -5.32
N LEU A 30 5.13 7.98 -4.52
CA LEU A 30 6.27 8.80 -4.08
C LEU A 30 7.25 7.95 -3.26
N LEU A 31 6.78 7.15 -2.30
CA LEU A 31 7.63 6.27 -1.50
C LEU A 31 8.42 5.29 -2.38
N TRP A 32 7.73 4.61 -3.30
CA TRP A 32 8.38 3.70 -4.26
C TRP A 32 9.41 4.43 -5.12
N TRP A 33 9.06 5.59 -5.68
CA TRP A 33 9.96 6.35 -6.54
C TRP A 33 11.21 6.83 -5.79
N GLU A 34 11.06 7.32 -4.55
CA GLU A 34 12.18 7.83 -3.76
C GLU A 34 13.16 6.71 -3.38
N GLU A 35 12.64 5.51 -3.11
CA GLU A 35 13.43 4.31 -2.87
C GLU A 35 14.20 3.88 -4.12
N GLU A 36 13.52 3.76 -5.27
CA GLU A 36 14.15 3.37 -6.55
C GLU A 36 15.22 4.36 -7.01
N GLN A 37 15.01 5.65 -6.74
CA GLN A 37 15.87 6.72 -7.26
C GLN A 37 16.93 7.17 -6.26
N GLY A 38 16.83 6.74 -4.99
CA GLY A 38 17.69 7.20 -3.91
C GLY A 38 17.67 8.72 -3.71
N ALA A 39 16.58 9.37 -4.11
CA ALA A 39 16.45 10.83 -4.14
C ALA A 39 15.05 11.25 -3.72
N SER A 40 14.89 12.49 -3.25
CA SER A 40 13.58 13.01 -2.89
C SER A 40 12.87 13.64 -4.09
N SER A 41 11.55 13.44 -4.21
CA SER A 41 10.73 14.04 -5.27
C SER A 41 10.71 15.57 -5.16
N ALA A 42 10.65 16.23 -6.33
CA ALA A 42 10.55 17.69 -6.44
C ALA A 42 9.14 18.24 -6.16
N LEU A 43 8.20 17.40 -5.73
CA LEU A 43 6.85 17.81 -5.39
C LEU A 43 6.85 18.85 -4.25
N ALA A 44 6.03 19.89 -4.39
CA ALA A 44 5.96 20.97 -3.42
C ALA A 44 5.58 20.46 -2.02
N GLN A 45 6.27 20.98 -0.98
CA GLN A 45 6.13 20.53 0.40
C GLN A 45 4.67 20.52 0.94
N PRO A 46 3.82 21.53 0.65
CA PRO A 46 2.43 21.51 1.11
C PRO A 46 1.63 20.31 0.57
N LEU A 47 1.86 19.94 -0.69
CA LEU A 47 1.20 18.79 -1.29
C LEU A 47 1.76 17.48 -0.74
N ARG A 48 3.08 17.38 -0.54
CA ARG A 48 3.69 16.22 0.14
C ARG A 48 3.09 15.98 1.52
N ALA A 49 2.89 17.04 2.30
CA ALA A 49 2.27 16.95 3.61
C ALA A 49 0.82 16.43 3.54
N ARG A 50 0.05 16.88 2.53
CA ARG A 50 -1.32 16.38 2.28
C ARG A 50 -1.34 14.90 1.89
N CYS A 51 -0.39 14.45 1.06
CA CYS A 51 -0.24 13.04 0.69
C CYS A 51 0.06 12.16 1.91
N ALA A 52 1.04 12.57 2.73
CA ALA A 52 1.38 11.86 3.95
C ALA A 52 0.22 11.79 4.95
N ALA A 53 -0.49 12.91 5.16
CA ALA A 53 -1.65 12.96 6.05
C ALA A 53 -2.82 12.09 5.55
N ALA A 54 -3.06 12.05 4.23
CA ALA A 54 -4.09 11.20 3.65
C ALA A 54 -3.79 9.70 3.87
N MET A 55 -2.52 9.30 3.73
CA MET A 55 -2.10 7.91 3.97
C MET A 55 -2.23 7.52 5.45
N GLN A 56 -1.74 8.36 6.37
CA GLN A 56 -1.86 8.09 7.81
C GLN A 56 -3.32 8.08 8.30
N GLY A 57 -4.20 8.83 7.65
CA GLY A 57 -5.62 8.89 7.97
C GLY A 57 -6.50 7.85 7.26
N ALA A 58 -5.95 7.05 6.35
CA ALA A 58 -6.71 6.06 5.58
C ALA A 58 -7.16 4.89 6.47
N ASP A 59 -6.25 4.38 7.30
CA ASP A 59 -6.47 3.23 8.16
C ASP A 59 -7.41 3.56 9.34
N VAL A 60 -7.33 4.77 9.91
CA VAL A 60 -8.15 5.19 11.06
C VAL A 60 -9.65 5.34 10.74
N ARG A 61 -10.03 5.54 9.47
CA ARG A 61 -11.40 5.92 9.09
C ARG A 61 -12.38 4.76 8.93
N GLU A 62 -11.88 3.57 8.63
CA GLU A 62 -12.71 2.37 8.51
C GLU A 62 -12.45 1.53 9.76
N GLY A 63 -13.27 1.75 10.80
CA GLY A 63 -13.12 1.14 12.12
C GLY A 63 -12.43 -0.21 12.07
N HIS A 64 -11.15 -0.23 12.46
CA HIS A 64 -10.26 -1.37 12.36
C HIS A 64 -10.91 -2.59 13.02
N HIS A 65 -11.52 -3.42 12.20
CA HIS A 65 -11.99 -4.72 12.60
C HIS A 65 -10.97 -5.72 12.09
N LEU A 66 -10.20 -6.30 13.02
CA LEU A 66 -9.29 -7.41 12.75
C LEU A 66 -9.99 -8.41 11.83
N SER A 67 -9.42 -8.64 10.65
CA SER A 67 -9.99 -9.60 9.72
C SER A 67 -9.99 -10.99 10.34
N ARG A 68 -10.92 -11.87 9.94
CA ARG A 68 -10.92 -13.27 10.42
C ARG A 68 -9.59 -13.97 10.14
N LEU A 69 -8.94 -13.62 9.03
CA LEU A 69 -7.63 -14.11 8.64
C LEU A 69 -6.55 -13.60 9.59
N GLN A 70 -6.51 -12.29 9.86
CA GLN A 70 -5.58 -11.68 10.80
C GLN A 70 -5.71 -12.32 12.20
N ALA A 71 -6.94 -12.51 12.69
CA ALA A 71 -7.19 -13.19 13.96
C ALA A 71 -6.72 -14.66 13.95
N SER A 72 -6.83 -15.35 12.81
CA SER A 72 -6.35 -16.74 12.68
C SER A 72 -4.82 -16.80 12.68
N VAL A 73 -4.15 -15.87 12.02
CA VAL A 73 -2.69 -15.75 12.00
C VAL A 73 -2.17 -15.43 13.40
N GLY A 74 -2.79 -14.49 14.11
CA GLY A 74 -2.44 -14.17 15.50
C GLY A 74 -2.47 -15.39 16.42
N ARG A 75 -3.56 -16.17 16.39
CA ARG A 75 -3.65 -17.43 17.16
C ARG A 75 -2.59 -18.45 16.77
N ALA A 76 -2.21 -18.53 15.49
CA ALA A 76 -1.15 -19.43 15.06
C ALA A 76 0.22 -18.99 15.60
N LEU A 77 0.52 -17.69 15.59
CA LEU A 77 1.74 -17.12 16.17
C LEU A 77 1.82 -17.37 17.68
N GLU A 78 0.71 -17.18 18.40
CA GLU A 78 0.59 -17.53 19.83
C GLU A 78 0.86 -19.02 20.07
N GLY A 79 0.23 -19.90 19.27
CA GLY A 79 0.41 -21.36 19.39
C GLY A 79 1.84 -21.82 19.10
N LEU A 80 2.59 -21.08 18.29
CA LEU A 80 4.01 -21.32 18.01
C LEU A 80 4.95 -20.66 19.03
N GLY A 81 4.42 -19.90 20.00
CA GLY A 81 5.22 -19.17 20.98
C GLY A 81 6.09 -18.06 20.38
N VAL A 82 5.71 -17.51 19.22
CA VAL A 82 6.46 -16.45 18.53
C VAL A 82 6.07 -15.09 19.11
N PRO A 83 7.02 -14.34 19.71
CA PRO A 83 6.76 -12.99 20.19
C PRO A 83 6.39 -12.07 19.03
N HIS A 84 5.24 -11.42 19.13
CA HIS A 84 4.76 -10.49 18.12
C HIS A 84 4.04 -9.29 18.74
N ALA A 85 4.09 -8.16 18.04
CA ALA A 85 3.21 -7.02 18.28
C ALA A 85 2.12 -7.02 17.19
N SER A 86 0.86 -7.01 17.61
CA SER A 86 -0.28 -6.81 16.70
C SER A 86 -0.44 -5.33 16.37
N GLU A 87 -0.78 -5.01 15.12
CA GLU A 87 -1.11 -3.66 14.64
C GLU A 87 -0.03 -2.61 14.94
N SER A 88 0.92 -2.45 14.02
CA SER A 88 1.94 -1.41 14.10
C SER A 88 1.86 -0.48 12.91
N THR A 89 1.96 0.84 13.13
CA THR A 89 2.01 1.81 12.04
C THR A 89 3.46 2.21 11.76
N LEU A 90 3.88 2.06 10.51
CA LEU A 90 5.18 2.55 10.05
C LEU A 90 5.20 4.08 9.94
N ALA A 91 6.38 4.68 10.04
CA ALA A 91 6.55 6.12 9.83
C ALA A 91 6.09 6.59 8.44
N SER A 92 6.08 5.68 7.45
CA SER A 92 5.55 5.89 6.10
C SER A 92 4.03 5.91 6.01
N GLY A 93 3.31 5.55 7.08
CA GLY A 93 1.85 5.56 7.16
C GLY A 93 1.17 4.22 6.86
N TYR A 94 1.91 3.17 6.51
CA TYR A 94 1.36 1.82 6.38
C TYR A 94 1.08 1.21 7.76
N SER A 95 -0.07 0.54 7.93
CA SER A 95 -0.26 -0.41 9.03
C SER A 95 0.27 -1.79 8.68
N LEU A 96 0.82 -2.45 9.70
CA LEU A 96 1.29 -3.82 9.69
C LEU A 96 0.40 -4.64 10.61
N ASP A 97 -0.12 -5.76 10.11
CA ASP A 97 -0.97 -6.65 10.89
C ASP A 97 -0.22 -7.24 12.10
N PHE A 98 1.02 -7.68 11.87
CA PHE A 98 1.90 -8.26 12.89
C PHE A 98 3.37 -7.89 12.64
N VAL A 99 4.09 -7.59 13.73
CA VAL A 99 5.55 -7.37 13.74
C VAL A 99 6.18 -8.44 14.62
N LEU A 100 7.10 -9.23 14.06
CA LEU A 100 7.76 -10.32 14.77
C LEU A 100 9.10 -9.85 15.37
N GLY A 101 9.37 -10.23 16.61
CA GLY A 101 10.60 -9.86 17.31
C GLY A 101 11.62 -10.99 17.33
N ALA A 102 12.52 -11.08 16.33
CA ALA A 102 13.77 -11.83 16.47
C ALA A 102 14.81 -11.39 15.41
N GLY A 103 15.80 -10.58 15.80
CA GLY A 103 17.02 -10.35 15.01
C GLY A 103 16.93 -9.45 13.78
N GLY A 104 15.77 -8.86 13.49
CA GLY A 104 15.54 -7.90 12.42
C GLY A 104 14.03 -7.74 12.16
N PRO A 105 13.57 -6.60 11.60
CA PRO A 105 12.14 -6.40 11.36
C PRO A 105 11.65 -7.31 10.23
N ALA A 106 10.91 -8.35 10.58
CA ALA A 106 10.10 -9.13 9.64
C ALA A 106 8.63 -8.73 9.83
N ALA A 107 7.98 -8.25 8.76
CA ALA A 107 6.59 -7.85 8.75
C ALA A 107 5.75 -8.90 8.00
N VAL A 108 4.57 -9.23 8.54
CA VAL A 108 3.60 -10.13 7.90
C VAL A 108 2.36 -9.31 7.53
N SER A 109 1.97 -9.32 6.26
CA SER A 109 0.74 -8.70 5.74
C SER A 109 -0.22 -9.77 5.26
N SER A 110 -1.49 -9.69 5.67
CA SER A 110 -2.54 -10.62 5.26
C SER A 110 -3.42 -10.01 4.17
N ALA A 111 -3.16 -10.37 2.91
CA ALA A 111 -4.02 -9.97 1.80
C ALA A 111 -5.23 -10.92 1.72
N ALA A 112 -6.45 -10.37 1.78
CA ALA A 112 -7.64 -11.12 1.44
C ALA A 112 -7.66 -11.38 -0.07
N VAL A 113 -7.67 -12.64 -0.50
CA VAL A 113 -7.88 -13.00 -1.90
C VAL A 113 -9.34 -12.70 -2.26
N SER A 114 -9.56 -11.63 -3.02
CA SER A 114 -10.84 -11.37 -3.67
C SER A 114 -10.87 -12.15 -4.99
N SER A 115 -11.80 -13.09 -5.13
CA SER A 115 -11.89 -14.06 -6.24
C SER A 115 -12.32 -13.45 -7.59
N ALA A 116 -11.95 -12.20 -7.89
CA ALA A 116 -12.41 -11.47 -9.07
C ALA A 116 -11.41 -11.45 -10.25
N ALA A 117 -10.23 -12.05 -10.11
CA ALA A 117 -9.15 -11.90 -11.10
C ALA A 117 -8.96 -13.09 -12.07
N GLU A 118 -9.75 -14.17 -12.00
CA GLU A 118 -9.62 -15.32 -12.90
C GLU A 118 -10.83 -15.45 -13.84
N SER A 119 -10.92 -14.59 -14.86
CA SER A 119 -11.63 -14.94 -16.10
C SER A 119 -11.18 -14.03 -17.26
N SER A 120 -9.98 -14.26 -17.77
CA SER A 120 -9.54 -13.69 -19.05
C SER A 120 -8.33 -14.46 -19.61
N ALA A 121 -8.44 -15.79 -19.74
CA ALA A 121 -7.42 -16.56 -20.45
C ALA A 121 -7.94 -17.96 -20.85
N ALA A 122 -9.02 -18.07 -21.64
CA ALA A 122 -9.31 -19.30 -22.38
C ALA A 122 -10.40 -19.07 -23.45
N GLU A 123 -10.05 -18.47 -24.58
CA GLU A 123 -10.63 -18.85 -25.89
C GLU A 123 -9.90 -18.10 -27.01
N SER A 124 -8.87 -18.73 -27.58
CA SER A 124 -8.50 -18.55 -29.00
C SER A 124 -7.41 -19.57 -29.37
N SER A 125 -7.79 -20.82 -29.54
CA SER A 125 -7.02 -21.75 -30.39
C SER A 125 -7.93 -22.83 -30.98
N ALA A 126 -8.74 -22.45 -31.96
CA ALA A 126 -9.37 -23.41 -32.86
C ALA A 126 -9.81 -22.70 -34.15
N ALA A 127 -8.90 -22.58 -35.12
CA ALA A 127 -9.20 -22.65 -36.56
C ALA A 127 -7.93 -22.31 -37.35
N GLU A 128 -7.23 -23.32 -37.85
CA GLU A 128 -6.77 -23.35 -39.25
C GLU A 128 -6.17 -24.74 -39.54
N SER A 129 -7.02 -25.59 -40.09
CA SER A 129 -6.62 -26.75 -40.88
C SER A 129 -7.78 -27.05 -41.83
N SER A 130 -7.69 -26.51 -43.05
CA SER A 130 -8.29 -27.04 -44.28
C SER A 130 -7.65 -26.33 -45.46
#